data_AF-A0A815C5B1-F1
#
_entry.id   AF-A0A815C5B1-F1
#
_cell.length_a   1.000
_cell.length_b   1.000
_cell.length_c   1.000
_cell.angle_alpha   90.00
_cell.angle_beta   90.00
_cell.angle_gamma   90.00
#
_symmetry.space_group_name_H-M   'P 1'
#
loop_
_entity.id
_entity.type
_entity.pdbx_description
1 polymer ?
#
loop_
_entity_poly.entity_id
_entity_poly.type
_entity_poly.pdbx_seq_one_letter_code
_entity_poly.pdbx_strand_id
1 'polypeptide(L)'
;MNVDRISKQRLYRADCQVNPPTGNISACAAVYACSSNIASYSVSSFSSYQTKTIIGLAKDGHLIYGPYLSSSTRVISGFDACNGMFHDSNGNYAYFATSTYPYLVGCFGPANYPSFGPNCTTNGPTNYTMSSYAQALMNSTVINSTTTTALLNTTTTTARRANSMSIRLNFSINLLLLFLIITMM
;
A
#
# COMPACT_ATOMS: atom_id res chain seq x y z
N MET A 1 -43.14 -3.51 31.64
CA MET A 1 -41.76 -3.28 31.14
C MET A 1 -41.80 -3.53 29.64
N ASN A 2 -41.60 -2.48 28.85
CA ASN A 2 -41.91 -2.46 27.43
C ASN A 2 -40.67 -2.91 26.62
N VAL A 3 -40.83 -3.94 25.81
CA VAL A 3 -39.78 -4.52 24.96
C VAL A 3 -39.79 -3.79 23.63
N ASP A 4 -39.12 -2.64 23.56
CA ASP A 4 -39.09 -1.79 22.37
C ASP A 4 -37.68 -1.27 22.06
N ARG A 5 -36.70 -2.19 22.02
CA ARG A 5 -35.31 -1.90 21.60
C ARG A 5 -34.77 -2.87 20.56
N ILE A 6 -35.58 -3.23 19.57
CA ILE A 6 -35.11 -3.98 18.39
C ILE A 6 -35.63 -3.31 17.11
N SER A 7 -35.21 -2.08 16.82
CA SER A 7 -35.47 -1.46 15.50
C SER A 7 -34.50 -0.37 15.04
N LYS A 8 -33.34 -0.19 15.70
CA LYS A 8 -32.34 0.83 15.29
C LYS A 8 -30.93 0.32 15.05
N GLN A 9 -30.73 -0.97 14.82
CA GLN A 9 -29.61 -1.41 13.98
C GLN A 9 -30.06 -1.33 12.52
N ARG A 10 -30.15 -0.09 12.02
CA ARG A 10 -30.02 0.14 10.58
C ARG A 10 -28.63 -0.41 10.24
N LEU A 11 -28.60 -1.62 9.68
CA LEU A 11 -27.44 -2.13 8.96
C LEU A 11 -27.00 -0.99 8.05
N TYR A 12 -25.83 -0.42 8.35
CA TYR A 12 -25.20 0.62 7.54
C TYR A 12 -24.80 -0.05 6.23
N ARG A 13 -25.78 -0.23 5.32
CA ARG A 13 -25.48 -0.51 3.92
C ARG A 13 -24.73 0.72 3.47
N ALA A 14 -23.41 0.57 3.31
CA ALA A 14 -22.63 1.58 2.62
C ALA A 14 -23.24 1.69 1.22
N ASP A 15 -23.91 2.80 0.94
CA ASP A 15 -24.37 3.10 -0.40
C ASP A 15 -23.16 3.08 -1.35
N CYS A 16 -23.38 2.67 -2.59
CA CYS A 16 -22.29 2.61 -3.57
C CYS A 16 -21.68 3.99 -3.79
N GLN A 17 -20.36 4.02 -3.90
CA GLN A 17 -19.65 5.28 -4.02
C GLN A 17 -19.77 5.82 -5.43
N VAL A 18 -20.67 6.78 -5.62
CA VAL A 18 -20.82 7.50 -6.88
C VAL A 18 -19.95 8.77 -6.88
N ASN A 19 -19.47 9.16 -8.05
CA ASN A 19 -18.71 10.39 -8.26
C ASN A 19 -19.36 11.22 -9.39
N PRO A 20 -19.94 12.41 -9.09
CA PRO A 20 -20.05 13.03 -7.76
C PRO A 20 -21.01 12.26 -6.83
N PRO A 21 -20.80 12.29 -5.50
CA PRO A 21 -21.71 11.67 -4.52
C PRO A 21 -23.16 12.17 -4.65
N THR A 22 -24.14 11.32 -4.32
CA THR A 22 -25.54 11.76 -4.26
C THR A 22 -25.74 12.77 -3.12
N GLY A 23 -26.39 13.89 -3.43
CA GLY A 23 -26.64 14.97 -2.47
C GLY A 23 -25.63 16.12 -2.56
N ASN A 24 -25.88 17.18 -1.79
CA ASN A 24 -25.01 18.35 -1.76
C ASN A 24 -23.89 18.18 -0.72
N ILE A 25 -22.65 18.16 -1.20
CA ILE A 25 -21.48 18.29 -0.33
C ILE A 25 -21.30 19.78 -0.06
N SER A 26 -21.68 20.25 1.14
CA SER A 26 -21.64 21.68 1.50
C SER A 26 -20.26 22.31 1.28
N ALA A 27 -19.19 21.56 1.58
CA ALA A 27 -17.81 21.99 1.34
C ALA A 27 -17.45 22.22 -0.14
N CYS A 28 -18.24 21.65 -1.07
CA CYS A 28 -18.02 21.75 -2.52
C CYS A 28 -19.10 22.52 -3.26
N ALA A 29 -20.13 23.01 -2.56
CA ALA A 29 -21.27 23.70 -3.19
C ALA A 29 -20.86 25.00 -3.91
N ALA A 30 -19.83 25.70 -3.43
CA ALA A 30 -19.36 26.95 -4.01
C ALA A 30 -18.33 26.80 -5.14
N VAL A 31 -17.83 25.58 -5.39
CA VAL A 31 -16.74 25.33 -6.35
C VAL A 31 -17.21 24.36 -7.42
N TYR A 32 -17.52 24.88 -8.61
CA TYR A 32 -18.03 24.07 -9.74
C TYR A 32 -17.14 22.85 -10.06
N ALA A 33 -15.82 23.04 -10.03
CA ALA A 33 -14.87 21.94 -10.27
C ALA A 33 -14.99 20.82 -9.21
N CYS A 34 -15.29 21.15 -7.96
CA CYS A 34 -15.52 20.14 -6.93
C CYS A 34 -16.90 19.48 -7.06
N SER A 35 -17.96 20.28 -7.26
CA SER A 35 -19.33 19.76 -7.34
C SER A 35 -19.57 18.89 -8.58
N SER A 36 -18.83 19.13 -9.67
CA SER A 36 -18.91 18.33 -10.89
C SER A 36 -18.15 17.01 -10.79
N ASN A 37 -16.96 17.00 -10.17
CA ASN A 37 -16.15 15.80 -10.00
C ASN A 37 -15.19 15.93 -8.81
N ILE A 38 -15.59 15.41 -7.65
CA ILE A 38 -14.82 15.53 -6.41
C ILE A 38 -13.48 14.78 -6.49
N ALA A 39 -13.43 13.66 -7.20
CA ALA A 39 -12.20 12.86 -7.32
C ALA A 39 -11.13 13.56 -8.18
N SER A 40 -11.55 14.18 -9.28
CA SER A 40 -10.63 14.99 -10.10
C SER A 40 -10.21 16.26 -9.37
N TYR A 41 -11.11 16.87 -8.61
CA TYR A 41 -10.83 18.06 -7.82
C TYR A 41 -9.87 17.80 -6.64
N SER A 42 -10.00 16.67 -5.95
CA SER A 42 -9.10 16.32 -4.84
C SER A 42 -7.66 16.15 -5.33
N VAL A 43 -7.48 15.53 -6.51
CA VAL A 43 -6.17 15.36 -7.14
C VAL A 43 -5.62 16.68 -7.70
N SER A 44 -6.47 17.60 -8.17
CA SER A 44 -6.00 18.89 -8.72
C SER A 44 -5.38 19.81 -7.67
N SER A 45 -5.70 19.60 -6.39
CA SER A 45 -5.08 20.29 -5.25
C SER A 45 -3.56 20.00 -5.14
N PHE A 46 -3.08 18.93 -5.78
CA PHE A 46 -1.66 18.58 -5.86
C PHE A 46 -0.93 19.18 -7.07
N SER A 47 -1.57 20.08 -7.82
CA SER A 47 -0.96 20.73 -8.99
C SER A 47 0.34 21.47 -8.67
N SER A 48 0.52 21.96 -7.44
CA SER A 48 1.77 22.58 -6.95
C SER A 48 2.76 21.58 -6.31
N TYR A 49 2.34 20.33 -6.10
CA TYR A 49 3.08 19.26 -5.42
C TYR A 49 3.19 18.04 -6.33
N GLN A 50 3.67 18.24 -7.55
CA GLN A 50 3.78 17.17 -8.56
C GLN A 50 5.00 16.26 -8.35
N THR A 51 5.39 16.05 -7.10
CA THR A 51 6.49 15.21 -6.68
C THR A 51 5.97 14.16 -5.70
N LYS A 52 6.79 13.14 -5.43
CA LYS A 52 6.48 12.12 -4.42
C LYS A 52 6.37 12.74 -3.03
N THR A 53 5.15 13.06 -2.63
CA THR A 53 4.86 13.85 -1.41
C THR A 53 4.10 12.98 -0.44
N ILE A 54 4.58 12.88 0.81
CA ILE A 54 3.86 12.17 1.87
C ILE A 54 2.71 13.05 2.34
N ILE A 55 1.49 12.49 2.32
CA ILE A 55 0.27 13.18 2.75
C ILE A 55 -0.33 12.54 4.01
N GLY A 56 0.19 11.39 4.44
CA GLY A 56 -0.25 10.72 5.65
C GLY A 56 0.46 9.40 5.92
N LEU A 57 0.05 8.79 7.02
CA LEU A 57 0.47 7.47 7.48
C LEU A 57 -0.78 6.64 7.77
N ALA A 58 -0.89 5.47 7.13
CA ALA A 58 -1.98 4.54 7.36
C ALA A 58 -1.80 3.81 8.70
N LYS A 59 -2.89 3.25 9.25
CA LYS A 59 -2.87 2.59 10.57
C LYS A 59 -2.05 1.30 10.60
N ASP A 60 -1.80 0.69 9.45
CA ASP A 60 -0.93 -0.47 9.28
C ASP A 60 0.55 -0.09 9.13
N GLY A 61 0.88 1.21 9.20
CA GLY A 61 2.25 1.71 9.18
C GLY A 61 2.79 2.07 7.79
N HIS A 62 2.01 1.88 6.73
CA HIS A 62 2.43 2.26 5.38
C HIS A 62 2.19 3.76 5.12
N LEU A 63 3.10 4.37 4.38
CA LEU A 63 2.97 5.77 3.96
C LEU A 63 1.83 5.92 2.96
N ILE A 64 1.19 7.09 3.00
CA ILE A 64 0.23 7.53 1.99
C ILE A 64 0.89 8.68 1.23
N TYR A 65 1.12 8.48 -0.05
CA TYR A 65 1.64 9.51 -0.94
C TYR A 65 0.50 10.24 -1.67
N GLY A 66 0.80 11.47 -2.11
CA GLY A 66 0.01 12.17 -3.11
C GLY A 66 0.00 11.43 -4.46
N PRO A 67 -0.69 11.99 -5.46
CA PRO A 67 -0.97 11.29 -6.71
C PRO A 67 0.25 11.17 -7.65
N TYR A 68 1.41 11.72 -7.28
CA TYR A 68 2.60 11.80 -8.13
C TYR A 68 3.74 10.93 -7.62
N LEU A 69 4.41 10.22 -8.53
CA LEU A 69 5.63 9.43 -8.24
C LEU A 69 6.93 10.23 -8.43
N SER A 70 6.92 11.15 -9.39
CA SER A 70 8.04 12.02 -9.77
C SER A 70 7.48 13.25 -10.48
N SER A 71 8.33 14.25 -10.74
CA SER A 71 7.96 15.53 -11.37
C SER A 71 6.95 15.33 -12.52
N SER A 72 5.70 15.74 -12.27
CA SER A 72 4.56 15.67 -13.20
C SER A 72 4.06 14.28 -13.60
N THR A 73 4.64 13.19 -13.08
CA THR A 73 4.21 11.81 -13.38
C THR A 73 3.17 11.35 -12.35
N ARG A 74 1.89 11.41 -12.76
CA ARG A 74 0.78 10.90 -11.94
C ARG A 74 0.72 9.38 -12.00
N VAL A 75 0.45 8.76 -10.86
CA VAL A 75 0.19 7.32 -10.78
C VAL A 75 -1.26 7.05 -11.14
N ILE A 76 -1.47 6.24 -12.18
CA ILE A 76 -2.81 5.91 -12.71
C ILE A 76 -3.06 4.39 -12.77
N SER A 77 -2.04 3.58 -12.49
CA SER A 77 -2.07 2.12 -12.58
C SER A 77 -0.95 1.52 -11.72
N GLY A 78 -0.88 0.19 -11.64
CA GLY A 78 0.08 -0.51 -10.78
C GLY A 78 -0.42 -0.77 -9.36
N PHE A 79 -1.69 -0.43 -9.09
CA PHE A 79 -2.34 -0.59 -7.80
C PHE A 79 -2.93 -1.99 -7.59
N ASP A 80 -2.81 -2.48 -6.37
CA ASP A 80 -3.58 -3.62 -5.88
C ASP A 80 -5.02 -3.23 -5.48
N ALA A 81 -5.82 -4.21 -5.06
CA ALA A 81 -7.20 -3.99 -4.63
C ALA A 81 -7.36 -3.03 -3.44
N CYS A 82 -6.29 -2.78 -2.66
CA CYS A 82 -6.30 -1.83 -1.54
C CYS A 82 -5.88 -0.41 -1.93
N ASN A 83 -5.60 -0.16 -3.22
CA ASN A 83 -5.03 1.08 -3.75
C ASN A 83 -3.62 1.39 -3.21
N GLY A 84 -2.84 0.34 -2.94
CA GLY A 84 -1.41 0.46 -2.71
C GLY A 84 -0.60 -0.19 -3.83
N MET A 85 0.69 0.13 -3.87
CA MET A 85 1.62 -0.47 -4.82
C MET A 85 3.04 -0.55 -4.25
N PHE A 86 3.78 -1.54 -4.74
CA PHE A 86 5.24 -1.53 -4.63
C PHE A 86 5.81 -0.49 -5.59
N HIS A 87 6.63 0.42 -5.07
CA HIS A 87 7.03 1.63 -5.81
C HIS A 87 8.55 1.79 -5.98
N ASP A 88 9.36 0.85 -5.50
CA ASP A 88 10.80 0.85 -5.69
C ASP A 88 11.38 -0.57 -5.66
N SER A 89 12.66 -0.68 -6.00
CA SER A 89 13.41 -1.94 -6.04
C SER A 89 13.66 -2.56 -4.67
N ASN A 90 13.48 -1.79 -3.58
CA ASN A 90 13.67 -2.29 -2.22
C ASN A 90 12.44 -3.02 -1.70
N GLY A 91 11.35 -3.04 -2.49
CA GLY A 91 10.10 -3.66 -2.10
C GLY A 91 9.28 -2.83 -1.12
N ASN A 92 9.49 -1.51 -1.09
CA ASN A 92 8.66 -0.64 -0.27
C ASN A 92 7.25 -0.55 -0.85
N TYR A 93 6.26 -0.77 0.02
CA TYR A 93 4.84 -0.67 -0.28
C TYR A 93 4.26 0.62 0.31
N ALA A 94 3.41 1.28 -0.45
CA ALA A 94 2.70 2.47 0.02
C ALA A 94 1.36 2.65 -0.70
N TYR A 95 0.50 3.47 -0.10
CA TYR A 95 -0.75 3.93 -0.70
C TYR A 95 -0.55 5.23 -1.47
N PHE A 96 -1.40 5.47 -2.46
CA PHE A 96 -1.35 6.70 -3.25
C PHE A 96 -2.74 7.31 -3.36
N ALA A 97 -2.82 8.64 -3.27
CA ALA A 97 -4.04 9.35 -3.63
C ALA A 97 -4.31 9.20 -5.13
N THR A 98 -5.56 8.91 -5.50
CA THR A 98 -5.95 8.66 -6.90
C THR A 98 -7.27 9.37 -7.21
N SER A 99 -7.56 9.53 -8.51
CA SER A 99 -8.84 10.06 -8.99
C SER A 99 -9.86 8.95 -9.28
N THR A 100 -9.54 7.69 -8.96
CA THR A 100 -10.36 6.49 -9.20
C THR A 100 -10.46 5.70 -7.90
N TYR A 101 -11.58 5.04 -7.65
CA TYR A 101 -11.77 4.26 -6.43
C TYR A 101 -10.80 3.06 -6.34
N PRO A 102 -10.28 2.71 -5.15
CA PRO A 102 -10.31 3.49 -3.90
C PRO A 102 -9.46 4.77 -4.03
N TYR A 103 -9.96 5.92 -3.57
CA TYR A 103 -9.29 7.23 -3.74
C TYR A 103 -8.06 7.45 -2.83
N LEU A 104 -7.97 6.68 -1.74
CA LEU A 104 -6.90 6.63 -0.75
C LEU A 104 -6.74 5.16 -0.32
N VAL A 105 -6.62 4.86 0.98
CA VAL A 105 -6.51 3.49 1.48
C VAL A 105 -7.87 2.79 1.41
N GLY A 106 -7.99 1.74 0.58
CA GLY A 106 -9.20 0.91 0.49
C GLY A 106 -9.23 -0.22 1.53
N CYS A 107 -8.06 -0.79 1.82
CA CYS A 107 -7.83 -1.80 2.84
C CYS A 107 -6.34 -1.83 3.25
N PHE A 108 -5.99 -2.61 4.28
CA PHE A 108 -4.59 -2.80 4.67
C PHE A 108 -3.95 -3.90 3.82
N GLY A 109 -2.89 -3.53 3.09
CA GLY A 109 -2.27 -4.35 2.05
C GLY A 109 -0.92 -4.92 2.48
N PRO A 110 -0.17 -5.54 1.54
CA PRO A 110 -0.46 -5.68 0.10
C PRO A 110 -1.66 -6.59 -0.21
N ALA A 111 -2.39 -6.30 -1.29
CA ALA A 111 -3.54 -7.06 -1.74
C ALA A 111 -3.28 -7.84 -3.05
N ASN A 112 -4.30 -8.56 -3.53
CA ASN A 112 -4.29 -9.21 -4.82
C ASN A 112 -4.65 -8.24 -5.97
N TYR A 113 -4.53 -8.73 -7.21
CA TYR A 113 -4.81 -7.97 -8.44
C TYR A 113 -5.93 -8.66 -9.22
N PRO A 114 -7.21 -8.50 -8.81
CA PRO A 114 -8.30 -9.14 -9.52
C PRO A 114 -8.47 -8.59 -10.93
N SER A 115 -8.88 -9.46 -11.85
CA SER A 115 -9.20 -9.12 -13.24
C SER A 115 -10.56 -8.44 -13.42
N PHE A 116 -11.25 -8.14 -12.32
CA PHE A 116 -12.55 -7.47 -12.30
C PHE A 116 -12.50 -6.22 -11.44
N GLY A 117 -13.34 -5.26 -11.80
CA GLY A 117 -13.51 -4.00 -11.08
C GLY A 117 -14.48 -4.11 -9.90
N PRO A 118 -14.48 -3.13 -9.00
CA PRO A 118 -15.42 -3.05 -7.89
C PRO A 118 -16.84 -2.74 -8.38
N ASN A 119 -17.83 -3.53 -7.92
CA ASN A 119 -19.23 -3.41 -8.37
C ASN A 119 -20.01 -2.24 -7.73
N CYS A 120 -19.50 -1.66 -6.64
CA CYS A 120 -20.22 -0.66 -5.84
C CYS A 120 -19.57 0.72 -5.90
N THR A 121 -19.09 1.10 -7.09
CA THR A 121 -18.61 2.44 -7.43
C THR A 121 -18.81 2.72 -8.92
N THR A 122 -19.08 3.97 -9.28
CA THR A 122 -19.18 4.37 -10.69
C THR A 122 -17.86 4.89 -11.27
N ASN A 123 -16.80 4.93 -10.45
CA ASN A 123 -15.49 5.49 -10.82
C ASN A 123 -14.35 4.56 -10.35
N GLY A 124 -14.58 3.25 -10.42
CA GLY A 124 -13.55 2.23 -10.14
C GLY A 124 -12.74 1.86 -11.38
N PRO A 125 -11.56 1.25 -11.21
CA PRO A 125 -10.82 0.66 -12.31
C PRO A 125 -11.54 -0.58 -12.84
N THR A 126 -11.42 -0.86 -14.14
CA THR A 126 -11.95 -2.08 -14.76
C THR A 126 -11.24 -3.33 -14.25
N ASN A 127 -9.96 -3.21 -13.92
CA ASN A 127 -9.10 -4.27 -13.41
C ASN A 127 -7.93 -3.67 -12.61
N TYR A 128 -7.33 -4.48 -11.75
CA TYR A 128 -6.13 -4.11 -11.00
C TYR A 128 -4.89 -4.67 -11.69
N THR A 129 -3.83 -3.88 -11.75
CA THR A 129 -2.59 -4.24 -12.46
C THR A 129 -1.40 -4.14 -11.54
N MET A 130 -0.47 -5.09 -11.66
CA MET A 130 0.77 -5.06 -10.90
C MET A 130 1.70 -3.95 -11.40
N SER A 131 2.31 -3.19 -10.48
CA SER A 131 3.47 -2.37 -10.82
C SER A 131 4.64 -3.24 -11.28
N SER A 132 5.60 -2.64 -12.01
CA SER A 132 6.82 -3.35 -12.43
C SER A 132 7.61 -3.88 -11.24
N TYR A 133 7.64 -3.14 -10.13
CA TYR A 133 8.27 -3.56 -8.88
C TYR A 133 7.53 -4.74 -8.24
N ALA A 134 6.19 -4.74 -8.25
CA ALA A 134 5.41 -5.87 -7.76
C ALA A 134 5.69 -7.15 -8.57
N GLN A 135 5.76 -7.03 -9.91
CA GLN A 135 6.11 -8.15 -10.79
C GLN A 135 7.52 -8.68 -10.51
N ALA A 136 8.49 -7.79 -10.32
CA ALA A 136 9.87 -8.18 -10.02
C ALA A 136 9.99 -8.91 -8.68
N LEU A 137 9.27 -8.47 -7.65
CA LEU A 137 9.24 -9.12 -6.34
C LEU A 137 8.61 -10.53 -6.43
N MET A 138 7.47 -10.65 -7.12
CA MET A 138 6.78 -11.92 -7.33
C MET A 138 7.61 -12.92 -8.15
N ASN A 139 8.34 -12.44 -9.16
CA ASN A 139 9.21 -13.30 -9.96
C ASN A 139 10.46 -13.74 -9.16
N SER A 140 10.93 -12.92 -8.22
CA SER A 140 12.08 -13.24 -7.37
C SER A 140 11.76 -14.31 -6.32
N THR A 141 10.54 -14.34 -5.77
CA THR A 141 10.09 -15.40 -4.85
C THR A 141 9.95 -16.76 -5.53
N VAL A 142 9.66 -16.80 -6.82
CA VAL A 142 9.57 -18.05 -7.61
C VAL A 142 10.96 -18.65 -7.85
N ILE A 143 11.98 -17.81 -8.10
CA ILE A 143 13.35 -18.29 -8.36
C ILE A 143 14.00 -18.85 -7.08
N ASN A 144 13.71 -18.31 -5.90
CA ASN A 144 14.18 -18.86 -4.62
C ASN A 144 13.38 -20.08 -4.10
N SER A 145 12.28 -20.44 -4.77
CA SER A 145 11.49 -21.64 -4.41
C SER A 145 11.79 -22.87 -5.27
N THR A 146 12.71 -22.76 -6.25
CA THR A 146 13.00 -23.84 -7.22
C THR A 146 14.38 -24.49 -7.03
N THR A 147 14.98 -24.39 -5.83
CA THR A 147 16.25 -25.05 -5.49
C THR A 147 16.17 -26.03 -4.30
N THR A 148 14.98 -26.49 -3.92
CA THR A 148 14.77 -27.54 -2.90
C THR A 148 13.93 -28.71 -3.40
N THR A 149 14.07 -29.08 -4.67
CA THR A 149 13.56 -30.36 -5.21
C THR A 149 14.70 -31.19 -5.79
N ALA A 150 15.77 -31.38 -5.02
CA ALA A 150 16.70 -32.48 -5.22
C ALA A 150 17.17 -32.97 -3.85
N LEU A 151 17.02 -34.27 -3.61
CA LEU A 151 17.42 -35.05 -2.43
C LEU A 151 16.43 -35.07 -1.25
N LEU A 152 15.31 -35.79 -1.45
CA LEU A 152 14.74 -36.57 -0.35
C LEU A 152 14.30 -37.95 -0.87
N ASN A 153 15.28 -38.84 -1.08
CA ASN A 153 15.06 -40.28 -0.95
C ASN A 153 15.76 -40.75 0.32
N THR A 154 14.91 -41.01 1.30
CA THR A 154 15.07 -41.68 2.58
C THR A 154 16.16 -42.75 2.62
N THR A 155 17.07 -42.70 3.60
CA THR A 155 17.18 -43.76 4.62
C THR A 155 18.08 -43.38 5.81
N THR A 156 17.51 -43.57 7.00
CA THR A 156 18.13 -43.94 8.29
C THR A 156 19.04 -42.95 9.05
N THR A 157 18.46 -42.48 10.17
CA THR A 157 19.05 -42.37 11.53
C THR A 157 20.42 -41.71 11.66
N THR A 158 20.46 -40.51 12.25
CA THR A 158 21.06 -40.22 13.58
C THR A 158 20.96 -38.72 13.88
N ALA A 159 20.54 -38.38 15.09
CA ALA A 159 20.30 -37.05 15.61
C ALA A 159 21.44 -36.02 15.36
N ARG A 160 21.11 -34.80 14.92
CA ARG A 160 21.80 -33.56 15.35
C ARG A 160 20.87 -32.35 15.40
N ARG A 161 20.86 -31.76 16.60
CA ARG A 161 20.44 -30.42 17.05
C ARG A 161 20.20 -29.38 15.95
N ALA A 162 19.03 -28.73 16.01
CA ALA A 162 18.79 -27.45 15.38
C ALA A 162 19.72 -26.37 15.98
N ASN A 163 20.57 -25.80 15.14
CA ASN A 163 21.33 -24.60 15.48
C ASN A 163 20.37 -23.40 15.46
N SER A 164 20.18 -22.79 16.63
CA SER A 164 19.75 -21.40 16.76
C SER A 164 20.82 -20.52 16.12
N MET A 165 20.52 -19.90 14.99
CA MET A 165 21.39 -18.90 14.37
C MET A 165 21.24 -17.61 15.16
N SER A 166 22.13 -17.43 16.14
CA SER A 166 22.36 -16.14 16.81
C SER A 166 22.87 -15.12 15.79
N ILE A 167 22.12 -14.03 15.62
CA ILE A 167 22.60 -12.82 14.97
C ILE A 167 23.72 -12.26 15.85
N ARG A 168 24.98 -12.45 15.43
CA ARG A 168 26.11 -11.70 15.98
C ARG A 168 26.31 -10.44 15.13
N LEU A 169 26.01 -9.28 15.72
CA LEU A 169 26.51 -8.00 15.23
C LEU A 169 28.05 -8.04 15.27
N ASN A 170 28.69 -8.09 14.11
CA ASN A 170 30.12 -7.81 13.99
C ASN A 170 30.29 -6.28 13.99
N PHE A 171 30.46 -5.71 15.18
CA PHE A 171 30.87 -4.31 15.33
C PHE A 171 32.39 -4.26 15.17
N SER A 172 32.86 -3.84 13.99
CA SER A 172 34.28 -3.76 13.66
C SER A 172 35.06 -2.91 14.66
N ILE A 173 36.17 -3.46 15.15
CA ILE A 173 37.14 -2.90 16.10
C ILE A 173 37.76 -1.57 15.63
N ASN A 174 37.57 -1.19 14.36
CA ASN A 174 38.06 0.07 13.80
C ASN A 174 37.41 1.33 14.40
N LEU A 175 36.19 1.25 14.97
CA LEU A 175 35.56 2.43 15.57
C LEU A 175 36.10 2.73 16.99
N LEU A 176 36.58 1.72 17.73
CA LEU A 176 37.10 1.91 19.09
C LEU A 176 38.53 2.49 19.11
N LEU A 177 39.35 2.19 18.09
CA LEU A 177 40.65 2.85 17.91
C LEU A 177 40.49 4.33 17.53
N LEU A 178 39.44 4.69 16.81
CA LEU A 178 39.19 6.09 16.44
C LEU A 178 38.83 6.97 17.65
N PHE A 179 38.12 6.42 18.64
CA PHE A 179 37.78 7.15 19.87
C PHE A 179 38.95 7.31 20.85
N LEU A 180 39.92 6.39 20.86
CA LEU A 180 41.14 6.50 21.68
C LEU A 180 42.14 7.53 21.13
N ILE A 181 42.16 7.78 19.82
CA ILE A 181 43.05 8.79 19.23
C ILE A 181 42.51 10.22 19.48
N ILE A 182 41.20 10.41 19.54
CA ILE A 182 40.59 11.74 19.73
C ILE A 182 40.66 12.23 21.19
N THR A 183 40.86 11.34 22.16
CA THR A 183 40.95 11.71 23.60
C THR A 183 42.38 11.94 24.10
N MET A 184 43.40 11.82 23.24
CA MET A 184 44.81 12.09 23.59
C MET A 184 45.43 13.25 22.79
N MET A 185 44.62 14.14 22.21
CA MET A 185 45.06 15.43 21.66
C MET A 185 44.44 16.60 22.43
#